data_AF-A0A6J4F4I0-F1
#
_entry.id   AF-A0A6J4F4I0-F1
#
_cell.length_a   1.000
_cell.length_b   1.000
_cell.length_c   1.000
_cell.angle_alpha   90.00
_cell.angle_beta   90.00
_cell.angle_gamma   90.00
#
_symmetry.space_group_name_H-M   'P 1'
#
loop_
_entity.id
_entity.type
_entity.pdbx_description
1 polymer ?
#
loop_
_entity_poly.entity_id
_entity_poly.type
_entity_poly.pdbx_seq_one_letter_code
_entity_poly.pdbx_strand_id
1 'polypeptide(L)'
;MFRIRARDMLILAGGAALFFWAVLPPDKVALDESCQPSGGPAAFSAAIYGDSFWKAQLAAVTRERDDLLTQPARRARADMELEREMRENPSLEERMMRLSREQNRVDDRVEKERREAAAQSARLKRVAWLMQCEAEIAWKLK
;
A
#
# COMPACT_ATOMS: atom_id res chain seq x y z
N MET A 1 19.85 45.58 -16.20
CA MET A 1 18.43 45.15 -16.26
C MET A 1 18.34 43.87 -17.07
N PHE A 2 18.24 42.71 -16.42
CA PHE A 2 18.06 41.44 -17.11
C PHE A 2 16.62 41.35 -17.64
N ARG A 3 16.44 41.52 -18.95
CA ARG A 3 15.17 41.18 -19.63
C ARG A 3 15.08 39.66 -19.73
N ILE A 4 14.59 39.02 -18.68
CA ILE A 4 14.30 37.59 -18.67
C ILE A 4 13.19 37.36 -19.72
N ARG A 5 13.52 36.67 -20.81
CA ARG A 5 12.53 36.32 -21.84
C ARG A 5 11.59 35.26 -21.26
N ALA A 6 10.33 35.24 -21.69
CA ALA A 6 9.36 34.23 -21.28
C ALA A 6 9.88 32.79 -21.48
N ARG A 7 10.73 32.57 -22.49
CA ARG A 7 11.47 31.32 -22.72
C ARG A 7 12.38 30.95 -21.55
N ASP A 8 13.13 31.91 -21.02
CA ASP A 8 14.04 31.65 -19.89
C ASP A 8 13.24 31.37 -18.62
N MET A 9 12.09 32.02 -18.43
CA MET A 9 11.17 31.71 -17.33
C MET A 9 10.57 30.31 -17.44
N LEU A 10 10.21 29.86 -18.65
CA LEU A 10 9.73 28.50 -18.92
C LEU A 10 10.81 27.44 -18.67
N ILE A 11 12.05 27.70 -19.07
CA ILE A 11 13.18 26.80 -18.82
C ILE A 11 13.45 26.71 -17.32
N LEU A 12 13.40 27.84 -16.61
CA LEU A 12 13.66 27.90 -15.18
C LEU A 12 12.53 27.22 -14.38
N ALA A 13 11.27 27.42 -14.79
CA ALA A 13 10.12 26.74 -14.20
C ALA A 13 10.13 25.23 -14.49
N GLY A 14 10.44 24.82 -15.73
CA GLY A 14 10.56 23.41 -16.10
C GLY A 14 11.71 22.71 -15.37
N GLY A 15 12.86 23.39 -15.26
CA GLY A 15 14.02 22.92 -14.49
C GLY A 15 13.71 22.81 -13.00
N ALA A 16 13.03 23.79 -12.42
CA ALA A 16 12.61 23.75 -11.02
C ALA A 16 11.60 22.62 -10.76
N ALA A 17 10.63 22.41 -11.65
CA ALA A 17 9.68 21.31 -11.55
C ALA A 17 10.36 19.94 -11.64
N LEU A 18 11.32 19.77 -12.55
CA LEU A 18 12.13 18.55 -12.67
C LEU A 18 12.99 18.31 -11.43
N PHE A 19 13.60 19.36 -10.89
CA PHE A 19 14.34 19.29 -9.63
C PHE A 19 13.43 18.89 -8.47
N PHE A 20 12.26 19.51 -8.35
CA PHE A 20 11.30 19.19 -7.30
C PHE A 20 10.80 17.75 -7.41
N TRP A 21 10.55 17.27 -8.63
CA TRP A 21 10.16 15.89 -8.90
C TRP A 21 11.28 14.88 -8.58
N ALA A 22 12.55 15.22 -8.85
CA ALA A 22 13.69 14.36 -8.58
C ALA A 22 14.12 14.35 -7.10
N VAL A 23 13.85 15.44 -6.37
CA VAL A 23 14.27 15.65 -4.99
C VAL A 23 13.21 15.23 -3.98
N LEU A 24 11.91 15.23 -4.34
CA LEU A 24 10.89 14.77 -3.41
C LEU A 24 11.07 13.27 -3.13
N PRO A 25 11.33 12.88 -1.87
CA PRO A 25 11.33 11.47 -1.51
C PRO A 25 9.94 10.90 -1.81
N PRO A 26 9.84 9.73 -2.43
CA PRO A 26 8.55 9.14 -2.72
C PRO A 26 7.82 8.83 -1.41
N ASP A 27 6.60 9.36 -1.26
CA ASP A 27 5.69 9.11 -0.12
C ASP A 27 5.18 7.65 -0.06
N LYS A 28 5.52 6.84 -1.05
CA LYS A 28 5.18 5.42 -1.15
C LYS A 28 6.44 4.58 -1.02
N VAL A 29 6.28 3.34 -0.53
CA VAL A 29 7.37 2.37 -0.44
C VAL A 29 8.00 2.19 -1.82
N ALA A 30 9.21 2.71 -1.97
CA ALA A 30 9.99 2.67 -3.21
C ALA A 30 11.17 1.72 -3.03
N LEU A 31 10.88 0.51 -2.55
CA LEU A 31 11.86 -0.52 -2.24
C LEU A 31 11.57 -1.76 -3.08
N ASP A 32 12.63 -2.44 -3.50
CA ASP A 32 12.55 -3.76 -4.17
C ASP A 32 12.49 -4.91 -3.15
N GLU A 33 12.36 -6.16 -3.61
CA GLU A 33 12.37 -7.36 -2.75
C GLU A 33 13.63 -7.48 -1.88
N SER A 34 14.72 -6.84 -2.28
CA SER A 34 15.99 -6.73 -1.56
C SER A 34 16.11 -5.50 -0.65
N CYS A 35 15.02 -4.77 -0.40
CA CYS A 35 14.98 -3.57 0.43
C CYS A 35 15.97 -2.47 -0.02
N GLN A 36 16.25 -2.44 -1.32
CA GLN A 36 16.99 -1.39 -2.01
C GLN A 36 16.05 -0.41 -2.69
N PRO A 37 16.43 0.87 -2.83
CA PRO A 37 15.61 1.86 -3.51
C PRO A 37 15.35 1.43 -4.97
N SER A 38 14.08 1.27 -5.33
CA SER A 38 13.65 0.86 -6.66
C SER A 38 13.20 2.07 -7.48
N GLY A 39 13.78 2.23 -8.68
CA GLY A 39 13.51 3.35 -9.58
C GLY A 39 14.51 4.51 -9.50
N GLY A 40 14.61 5.28 -10.57
CA GLY A 40 15.59 6.37 -10.72
C GLY A 40 15.55 7.43 -9.61
N PRO A 41 14.37 8.02 -9.29
CA PRO A 41 14.28 9.06 -8.25
C PRO A 41 14.60 8.54 -6.85
N ALA A 42 14.21 7.29 -6.53
CA ALA A 42 14.50 6.68 -5.23
C ALA A 42 16.00 6.40 -5.05
N ALA A 43 16.68 5.90 -6.09
CA ALA A 43 18.13 5.67 -6.04
C ALA A 43 18.92 6.98 -5.93
N PHE A 44 18.52 8.02 -6.65
CA PHE A 44 19.15 9.34 -6.60
C PHE A 44 18.95 10.04 -5.25
N SER A 45 17.72 10.00 -4.72
CA SER A 45 17.43 10.57 -3.40
C SER A 45 18.11 9.81 -2.27
N ALA A 46 18.22 8.47 -2.35
CA ALA A 46 19.00 7.69 -1.40
C ALA A 46 20.50 8.06 -1.41
N ALA A 47 21.07 8.42 -2.57
CA ALA A 47 22.47 8.80 -2.69
C ALA A 47 22.76 10.22 -2.16
N ILE A 48 21.85 11.17 -2.39
CA ILE A 48 22.04 12.57 -1.97
C ILE A 48 21.57 12.81 -0.53
N TYR A 49 20.44 12.20 -0.17
CA TYR A 49 19.69 12.48 1.05
C TYR A 49 19.61 11.24 1.95
N GLY A 50 20.71 10.47 2.05
CA GLY A 50 20.79 9.17 2.75
C GLY A 50 19.89 9.06 3.99
N ASP A 51 20.26 9.72 5.09
CA ASP A 51 19.51 9.62 6.36
C ASP A 51 18.05 10.05 6.25
N SER A 52 17.77 11.18 5.60
CA SER A 52 16.40 11.71 5.45
C SER A 52 15.52 10.82 4.56
N PHE A 53 16.10 10.23 3.51
CA PHE A 53 15.44 9.29 2.63
C PHE A 53 15.09 8.01 3.40
N TRP A 54 16.04 7.44 4.13
CA TRP A 54 15.82 6.23 4.91
C TRP A 54 14.81 6.45 6.04
N LYS A 55 14.80 7.62 6.68
CA LYS A 55 13.75 8.00 7.65
C LYS A 55 12.36 8.08 7.02
N ALA A 56 12.25 8.68 5.82
CA ALA A 56 10.98 8.75 5.10
C ALA A 56 10.49 7.36 4.67
N GLN A 57 11.39 6.51 4.16
CA GLN A 57 11.07 5.12 3.80
C GLN A 57 10.67 4.28 5.02
N LEU A 58 11.33 4.46 6.17
CA LEU A 58 10.94 3.80 7.42
C LEU A 58 9.51 4.18 7.82
N ALA A 59 9.17 5.47 7.73
CA ALA A 59 7.81 5.95 8.01
C ALA A 59 6.77 5.40 7.01
N ALA A 60 7.13 5.29 5.72
CA ALA A 60 6.25 4.72 4.70
C ALA A 60 6.01 3.22 4.90
N VAL A 61 7.07 2.46 5.19
CA VAL A 61 7.00 1.00 5.45
C VAL A 61 6.20 0.69 6.70
N THR A 62 6.44 1.41 7.80
CA THR A 62 5.69 1.24 9.06
C THR A 62 4.22 1.58 8.87
N ARG A 63 3.89 2.66 8.16
CA ARG A 63 2.51 3.02 7.84
C ARG A 63 1.82 1.95 7.00
N GLU A 64 2.47 1.43 5.96
CA GLU A 64 1.89 0.39 5.11
C GLU A 64 1.68 -0.92 5.87
N ARG A 65 2.63 -1.31 6.73
CA ARG A 65 2.50 -2.44 7.64
C ARG A 65 1.30 -2.26 8.57
N ASP A 66 1.19 -1.11 9.21
CA ASP A 66 0.11 -0.83 10.17
C ASP A 66 -1.26 -0.75 9.47
N ASP A 67 -1.34 -0.19 8.27
CA ASP A 67 -2.56 -0.22 7.45
C ASP A 67 -2.94 -1.67 7.07
N LEU A 68 -1.95 -2.50 6.71
CA LEU A 68 -2.17 -3.92 6.44
C LEU A 68 -2.52 -4.70 7.70
N LEU A 69 -2.06 -4.33 8.89
CA LEU A 69 -2.40 -5.00 10.15
C LEU A 69 -3.73 -4.53 10.76
N THR A 70 -4.16 -3.31 10.47
CA THR A 70 -5.44 -2.74 10.99
C THR A 70 -6.63 -3.03 10.08
N GLN A 71 -6.41 -3.34 8.80
CA GLN A 71 -7.46 -3.80 7.88
C GLN A 71 -8.31 -5.01 8.34
N PRO A 72 -7.80 -6.06 9.02
CA PRO A 72 -8.64 -7.17 9.45
C PRO A 72 -9.58 -6.76 10.58
N ALA A 73 -9.17 -5.85 11.47
CA ALA A 73 -10.02 -5.29 12.51
C ALA A 73 -11.15 -4.42 11.92
N ARG A 74 -10.89 -3.68 10.84
CA ARG A 74 -11.93 -2.91 10.14
C ARG A 74 -12.92 -3.82 9.41
N ARG A 75 -12.45 -4.88 8.75
CA ARG A 75 -13.34 -5.88 8.13
C ARG A 75 -14.20 -6.60 9.16
N ALA A 76 -13.61 -7.07 10.25
CA ALA A 76 -14.37 -7.71 11.33
C ALA A 76 -15.46 -6.80 11.93
N ARG A 77 -15.22 -5.48 12.01
CA ARG A 77 -16.25 -4.52 12.43
C ARG A 77 -17.36 -4.36 11.39
N ALA A 78 -16.99 -4.24 10.11
CA ALA A 78 -17.95 -4.17 9.01
C ALA A 78 -18.79 -5.45 8.90
N ASP A 79 -18.20 -6.63 9.12
CA ASP A 79 -18.91 -7.91 9.14
C ASP A 79 -19.89 -7.98 10.32
N MET A 80 -19.49 -7.51 11.51
CA MET A 80 -20.40 -7.43 12.66
C MET A 80 -21.55 -6.43 12.46
N GLU A 81 -21.32 -5.32 11.77
CA GLU A 81 -22.36 -4.36 11.41
C GLU A 81 -23.32 -4.95 10.36
N LEU A 82 -22.78 -5.63 9.35
CA LEU A 82 -23.56 -6.35 8.35
C LEU A 82 -24.41 -7.47 8.98
N GLU A 83 -23.87 -8.21 9.95
CA GLU A 83 -24.62 -9.22 10.70
C GLU A 83 -25.76 -8.59 11.52
N ARG A 84 -25.56 -7.38 12.07
CA ARG A 84 -26.63 -6.65 12.77
C ARG A 84 -27.71 -6.19 11.80
N GLU A 85 -27.33 -5.62 10.65
CA GLU A 85 -28.28 -5.22 9.60
C GLU A 85 -29.07 -6.43 9.05
N MET A 86 -28.40 -7.59 8.91
CA MET A 86 -29.06 -8.83 8.52
C MET A 86 -30.05 -9.33 9.59
N ARG A 87 -29.72 -9.20 10.89
CA ARG A 87 -30.66 -9.53 11.98
C ARG A 87 -31.87 -8.60 12.03
N GLU A 88 -31.71 -7.34 11.64
CA GLU A 88 -32.81 -6.37 11.63
C GLU A 88 -33.76 -6.55 10.42
N ASN A 89 -33.31 -7.18 9.33
CA ASN A 89 -34.12 -7.40 8.11
C ASN A 89 -34.18 -8.89 7.68
N PRO A 90 -35.03 -9.72 8.32
CA PRO A 90 -35.14 -11.15 8.00
C PRO A 90 -35.68 -11.45 6.59
N SER A 91 -36.33 -10.47 5.94
CA SER A 91 -36.84 -10.61 4.57
C SER A 91 -35.74 -10.64 3.49
N LEU A 92 -34.55 -10.10 3.79
CA LEU A 92 -33.37 -10.19 2.93
C LEU A 92 -32.74 -11.59 3.00
N GLU A 93 -32.80 -12.23 4.17
CA GLU A 93 -32.26 -13.56 4.42
C GLU A 93 -32.99 -14.62 3.58
N GLU A 94 -34.32 -14.53 3.48
CA GLU A 94 -35.14 -15.46 2.69
C GLU A 94 -34.85 -15.37 1.16
N ARG A 95 -34.58 -14.15 0.66
CA ARG A 95 -34.17 -13.91 -0.73
C ARG A 95 -32.74 -14.39 -1.01
N MET A 96 -31.81 -14.11 -0.09
CA MET A 96 -30.42 -14.61 -0.16
C MET A 96 -30.36 -16.14 -0.12
N MET A 97 -31.16 -16.77 0.75
CA MET A 97 -31.17 -18.22 0.93
C MET A 97 -31.76 -18.95 -0.29
N ARG A 98 -32.70 -18.31 -1.02
CA ARG A 98 -33.19 -18.81 -2.32
C ARG A 98 -32.13 -18.71 -3.42
N LEU A 99 -31.45 -17.57 -3.55
CA LEU A 99 -30.36 -17.39 -4.54
C LEU A 99 -29.17 -18.33 -4.25
N SER A 100 -28.82 -18.54 -2.99
CA SER A 100 -27.75 -19.45 -2.58
C SER A 100 -28.10 -20.94 -2.74
N ARG A 101 -29.37 -21.28 -2.96
CA ARG A 101 -29.81 -22.68 -3.22
C ARG A 101 -29.66 -23.08 -4.69
N GLU A 102 -29.56 -22.12 -5.61
CA GLU A 102 -29.44 -22.37 -7.07
C GLU A 102 -27.99 -22.39 -7.58
N GLN A 103 -27.01 -21.87 -6.82
CA GLN A 103 -25.59 -21.96 -7.16
C GLN A 103 -24.93 -23.21 -6.54
N ASN A 104 -24.33 -24.03 -7.39
CA ASN A 104 -23.82 -25.37 -7.10
C ASN A 104 -22.93 -25.47 -5.86
N ARG A 105 -23.20 -26.50 -5.05
CA ARG A 105 -22.62 -26.72 -3.73
C ARG A 105 -21.39 -27.61 -3.83
N VAL A 106 -20.36 -27.23 -3.07
CA VAL A 106 -19.07 -27.93 -2.80
C VAL A 106 -17.87 -27.38 -3.58
N ASP A 107 -17.82 -27.42 -4.92
CA ASP A 107 -16.64 -26.95 -5.66
C ASP A 107 -16.39 -25.44 -5.48
N ASP A 108 -17.44 -24.61 -5.56
CA ASP A 108 -17.34 -23.16 -5.36
C ASP A 108 -16.88 -22.80 -3.93
N ARG A 109 -17.20 -23.64 -2.94
CA ARG A 109 -16.84 -23.39 -1.53
C ARG A 109 -15.37 -23.68 -1.30
N VAL A 110 -14.87 -24.79 -1.83
CA VAL A 110 -13.45 -25.16 -1.76
C VAL A 110 -12.61 -24.17 -2.56
N GLU A 111 -13.08 -23.72 -3.72
CA GLU A 111 -12.36 -22.74 -4.53
C GLU A 111 -12.37 -21.35 -3.86
N LYS A 112 -13.48 -20.96 -3.23
CA LYS A 112 -13.56 -19.74 -2.42
C LYS A 112 -12.60 -19.77 -1.23
N GLU A 113 -12.57 -20.86 -0.47
CA GLU A 113 -11.63 -21.03 0.65
C GLU A 113 -10.16 -21.00 0.18
N ARG A 114 -9.86 -21.61 -0.98
CA ARG A 114 -8.51 -21.52 -1.58
C ARG A 114 -8.14 -20.11 -1.98
N ARG A 115 -9.07 -19.34 -2.56
CA ARG A 115 -8.85 -17.93 -2.92
C ARG A 115 -8.67 -17.06 -1.68
N GLU A 116 -9.44 -17.30 -0.63
CA GLU A 116 -9.30 -16.60 0.64
C GLU A 116 -7.96 -16.92 1.33
N ALA A 117 -7.56 -18.20 1.35
CA ALA A 117 -6.25 -18.62 1.86
C ALA A 117 -5.08 -18.06 1.01
N ALA A 118 -5.24 -18.00 -0.31
CA ALA A 118 -4.27 -17.38 -1.21
C ALA A 118 -4.15 -15.86 -0.93
N ALA A 119 -5.27 -15.16 -0.72
CA ALA A 119 -5.27 -13.75 -0.38
C ALA A 119 -4.62 -13.48 0.99
N GLN A 120 -4.91 -14.33 1.99
CA GLN A 120 -4.31 -14.22 3.32
C GLN A 120 -2.80 -14.50 3.28
N SER A 121 -2.36 -15.53 2.57
CA SER A 121 -0.93 -15.86 2.44
C SER A 121 -0.14 -14.79 1.67
N ALA A 122 -0.69 -14.24 0.59
CA ALA A 122 -0.07 -13.13 -0.14
C ALA A 122 0.09 -11.88 0.76
N ARG A 123 -0.91 -11.60 1.60
CA ARG A 123 -0.84 -10.50 2.56
C ARG A 123 0.23 -10.73 3.62
N LEU A 124 0.29 -11.93 4.21
CA LEU A 124 1.31 -12.25 5.21
C LEU A 124 2.72 -12.17 4.63
N LYS A 125 2.92 -12.60 3.37
CA LYS A 125 4.18 -12.41 2.65
C LYS A 125 4.56 -10.94 2.51
N ARG A 126 3.61 -10.07 2.14
CA ARG A 126 3.85 -8.62 2.04
C ARG A 126 4.20 -8.00 3.38
N VAL A 127 3.51 -8.39 4.46
CA VAL A 127 3.83 -7.93 5.82
C VAL A 127 5.22 -8.39 6.26
N ALA A 128 5.59 -9.65 5.98
CA ALA A 128 6.91 -10.18 6.29
C ALA A 128 8.01 -9.42 5.55
N TRP A 129 7.81 -9.12 4.27
CA TRP A 129 8.72 -8.30 3.48
C TRP A 129 8.86 -6.88 4.04
N LEU A 130 7.75 -6.22 4.41
CA LEU A 130 7.79 -4.89 5.05
C LEU A 130 8.58 -4.91 6.36
N MET A 131 8.40 -5.93 7.21
CA MET A 131 9.16 -6.07 8.47
C MET A 131 10.64 -6.34 8.23
N GLN A 132 10.99 -7.10 7.19
CA GLN A 132 12.39 -7.29 6.80
C GLN A 132 13.02 -5.96 6.38
N CYS A 133 12.34 -5.20 5.53
CA CYS A 133 12.85 -3.90 5.09
C CYS A 133 12.95 -2.89 6.23
N GLU A 134 12.02 -2.90 7.18
CA GLU A 134 12.10 -2.07 8.39
C GLU A 134 13.38 -2.34 9.18
N ALA A 135 13.73 -3.61 9.40
CA ALA A 135 14.95 -3.99 10.10
C ALA A 135 16.23 -3.57 9.35
N GLU A 136 16.26 -3.74 8.03
CA GLU A 136 17.40 -3.32 7.20
C GLU A 136 17.57 -1.79 7.16
N ILE A 137 16.47 -1.05 7.05
CA ILE A 137 16.50 0.42 7.09
C ILE A 137 16.95 0.91 8.46
N ALA A 138 16.46 0.30 9.54
CA ALA A 138 16.87 0.62 10.90
C ALA A 138 18.37 0.34 11.12
N TRP A 139 18.92 -0.71 10.49
CA TRP A 139 20.35 -0.98 10.51
C TRP A 139 21.17 0.08 9.75
N LYS A 140 20.69 0.54 8.59
CA LYS A 140 21.35 1.61 7.81
C LYS A 140 21.34 2.99 8.49
N LEU A 141 20.39 3.22 9.39
CA LEU A 141 20.24 4.47 10.14
C LEU A 141 21.03 4.50 11.46
N LYS A 142 21.72 3.41 11.81
CA LYS A 142 22.51 3.26 13.03
C LYS A 142 23.99 3.48 12.76
#